data_AF-A0A925C380-F1
#
_entry.id   AF-A0A925C380-F1
#
_cell.length_a   1.000
_cell.length_b   1.000
_cell.length_c   1.000
_cell.angle_alpha   90.00
_cell.angle_beta   90.00
_cell.angle_gamma   90.00
#
_symmetry.space_group_name_H-M   'P 1'
#
loop_
_entity.id
_entity.type
_entity.pdbx_description
1 polymer ?
#
loop_
_entity_poly.entity_id
_entity_poly.type
_entity_poly.pdbx_seq_one_letter_code
_entity_poly.pdbx_strand_id
1 'polypeptide(L)' 'MQDNCPLVIIRWEDSAQPLPAWRHLSQLPTTRAIECATVGWLLKDGEDVKVLCQSVGDLDTPH' A
#
# COMPACT_ATOMS: atom_id res chain seq x y z
N MET A 1 16.85 7.40 -21.01
CA MET A 1 16.07 8.30 -20.14
C MET A 1 16.21 7.73 -18.75
N GLN A 2 16.80 8.48 -17.83
CA GLN A 2 16.94 8.02 -16.45
C GLN A 2 15.59 8.35 -15.81
N ASP A 3 14.68 7.38 -15.81
CA ASP A 3 13.43 7.52 -15.09
C ASP A 3 13.79 7.67 -13.61
N ASN A 4 13.58 8.87 -13.10
CA ASN A 4 13.81 9.18 -11.70
C ASN A 4 12.75 8.43 -10.89
N CYS A 5 13.13 7.28 -10.34
CA CYS A 5 12.31 6.54 -9.39
C CYS A 5 12.75 6.98 -7.98
N PRO A 6 12.10 7.95 -7.32
CA PRO A 6 12.47 8.35 -5.97
C PRO A 6 12.05 7.28 -4.95
N LEU A 7 12.82 7.14 -3.88
CA LEU A 7 12.41 6.38 -2.70
C LEU A 7 11.39 7.22 -1.91
N VAL A 8 10.19 6.67 -1.69
CA VAL A 8 9.07 7.38 -1.06
C VAL A 8 8.40 6.55 0.04
N ILE A 9 7.63 7.24 0.88
CA ILE A 9 6.61 6.66 1.75
C ILE A 9 5.24 7.14 1.31
N ILE A 10 4.30 6.22 1.11
CA ILE A 10 2.90 6.52 0.82
C ILE A 10 2.06 6.11 2.01
N ARG A 11 1.27 7.05 2.53
CA ARG A 11 0.25 6.81 3.56
C ARG A 11 -1.10 6.70 2.89
N TRP A 12 -1.88 5.72 3.30
CA TRP A 12 -3.20 5.45 2.74
C TRP A 12 -4.10 4.82 3.80
N GLU A 13 -5.41 4.88 3.57
CA GLU A 13 -6.41 4.27 4.43
C GLU A 13 -6.91 2.98 3.79
N ASP A 14 -6.88 1.89 4.53
CA ASP A 14 -7.52 0.64 4.14
C ASP A 14 -8.82 0.43 4.91
N SER A 15 -9.77 -0.26 4.28
CA SER A 15 -10.89 -0.82 5.02
C SER A 15 -10.38 -1.88 6.00
N ALA A 16 -10.84 -1.84 7.24
CA ALA A 16 -10.54 -2.94 8.15
C ALA A 16 -11.07 -4.26 7.59
N GLN A 17 -10.36 -5.37 7.85
CA GLN A 17 -10.72 -6.68 7.31
C GLN A 17 -12.21 -6.96 7.46
N PRO A 18 -12.85 -7.57 6.43
CA PRO A 18 -14.24 -7.95 6.52
C PRO A 18 -14.44 -8.87 7.73
N LEU A 19 -15.44 -8.58 8.54
CA LEU A 19 -15.76 -9.40 9.70
C LEU A 19 -16.11 -10.81 9.22
N PRO A 20 -15.49 -11.86 9.79
CA PRO A 20 -15.86 -13.22 9.45
C PRO A 20 -17.32 -13.47 9.86
N ALA A 21 -18.09 -14.08 8.95
CA ALA A 21 -19.52 -14.41 9.03
C ALA A 21 -20.52 -13.30 8.66
N TRP A 22 -21.66 -13.73 8.10
CA TRP A 22 -22.81 -12.89 7.79
C TRP A 22 -23.50 -12.42 9.07
N ARG A 23 -23.79 -11.11 9.19
CA ARG A 23 -24.40 -10.50 10.37
C ARG A 23 -25.42 -9.44 9.96
N HIS A 24 -26.40 -9.15 10.82
CA HIS A 24 -27.30 -8.03 10.58
C HIS A 24 -26.54 -6.70 10.70
N LEU A 25 -26.96 -5.70 9.92
CA LEU A 25 -26.36 -4.36 9.93
C LEU A 25 -26.32 -3.74 11.34
N SER A 26 -27.36 -3.97 12.15
CA SER A 26 -27.47 -3.52 13.54
C SER A 26 -26.46 -4.16 14.50
N GLN A 27 -25.79 -5.24 14.08
CA GLN A 27 -24.82 -5.99 14.87
C GLN A 27 -23.38 -5.71 14.42
N LEU A 28 -23.18 -4.86 13.41
CA LEU A 28 -21.84 -4.46 12.98
C LEU A 28 -21.20 -3.58 14.07
N PRO A 29 -20.00 -3.93 14.55
CA PRO A 29 -19.23 -3.02 15.38
C PRO A 29 -18.89 -1.76 14.58
N THR A 30 -18.65 -0.65 15.29
CA THR A 30 -18.09 0.55 14.66
C THR A 30 -16.73 0.21 14.05
N THR A 31 -16.66 0.18 12.72
CA THR A 31 -15.41 -0.05 12.00
C THR A 31 -14.69 1.28 11.78
N ARG A 32 -13.37 1.28 11.93
CA ARG A 32 -12.51 2.42 11.60
C ARG A 32 -11.59 2.02 10.44
N ALA A 33 -11.32 2.95 9.53
CA ALA A 33 -10.28 2.77 8.53
C ALA A 33 -8.93 2.54 9.21
N ILE A 34 -8.10 1.68 8.62
CA ILE A 34 -6.75 1.39 9.09
C ILE A 34 -5.79 2.33 8.37
N GLU A 35 -5.01 3.11 9.11
CA GLU A 35 -3.92 3.89 8.54
C GLU A 35 -2.76 2.95 8.19
N CYS A 36 -2.47 2.87 6.90
CA CYS A 36 -1.43 2.03 6.32
C CYS A 36 -0.30 2.90 5.75
N ALA A 37 0.89 2.32 5.67
CA ALA A 37 2.03 2.95 5.00
C ALA A 37 2.82 1.93 4.18
N THR A 38 3.21 2.34 2.98
CA THR A 38 4.03 1.55 2.07
C THR A 38 5.27 2.36 1.70
N VAL A 39 6.45 1.77 1.86
CA VAL A 39 7.73 2.34 1.45
C VAL A 39 8.23 1.61 0.21
N GLY A 40 8.76 2.35 -0.76
CA GLY A 40 9.34 1.78 -1.98
C GLY A 40 9.76 2.83 -2.99
N TRP A 41 10.33 2.37 -4.10
CA TRP A 41 10.72 3.21 -5.23
C TRP A 41 9.49 3.50 -6.11
N LEU A 42 9.20 4.77 -6.35
CA LEU A 42 8.02 5.19 -7.11
C LEU A 42 8.23 4.95 -8.61
N LEU A 43 7.48 4.01 -9.17
CA LEU A 43 7.52 3.65 -10.59
C LEU A 43 6.47 4.40 -11.42
N LYS A 44 5.32 4.72 -10.81
CA LYS A 44 4.24 5.47 -11.45
C LYS A 44 3.51 6.32 -10.43
N ASP A 45 3.34 7.59 -10.77
CA ASP A 45 2.64 8.58 -9.97
C ASP A 45 1.32 8.99 -10.66
N GLY A 46 0.35 8.07 -10.72
CA GLY A 46 -0.97 8.34 -11.31
C GLY A 46 -1.94 9.00 -10.32
N GLU A 47 -3.00 9.61 -10.82
CA GLU A 47 -4.06 10.22 -9.99
C GLU A 47 -4.80 9.14 -9.16
N ASP A 48 -5.21 8.05 -9.82
CA ASP A 48 -5.95 6.96 -9.16
C ASP A 48 -5.06 5.89 -8.53
N VAL A 49 -3.85 5.68 -9.09
CA VAL A 49 -2.98 4.56 -8.72
C VAL A 49 -1.52 5.01 -8.65
N LYS A 50 -0.88 4.66 -7.54
CA LYS A 50 0.57 4.75 -7.33
C LYS A 50 1.17 3.35 -7.42
N VAL A 51 2.27 3.17 -8.15
CA VAL A 51 2.97 1.88 -8.27
C VAL A 51 4.35 2.01 -7.65
N LEU A 52 4.68 1.09 -6.72
CA LEU A 52 5.94 1.09 -6.00
C LEU A 52 6.65 -0.26 -6.16
N CYS A 53 7.98 -0.20 -6.28
CA CYS A 53 8.85 -1.36 -6.11
C CYS A 53 9.41 -1.37 -4.68
N GLN A 54 9.01 -2.33 -3.85
CA GLN A 54 9.43 -2.40 -2.45
C GLN A 54 10.79 -3.06 -2.27
N SER A 55 11.15 -3.98 -3.16
CA SER A 55 12.38 -4.76 -3.08
C SER A 55 13.14 -4.66 -4.40
N VAL A 56 14.42 -4.30 -4.32
CA VAL A 56 15.33 -4.26 -5.47
C VAL A 56 16.52 -5.14 -5.12
N GLY A 57 16.90 -6.03 -6.04
CA GLY A 57 18.10 -6.86 -5.90
C GLY A 57 19.33 -6.13 -6.45
N ASP A 58 20.44 -6.21 -5.72
CA ASP A 58 21.74 -5.83 -6.25
C ASP A 58 22.29 -7.00 -7.10
N LEU A 59 22.48 -6.75 -8.40
CA LEU A 59 23.02 -7.75 -9.33
C LEU A 59 24.54 -7.84 -9.28
N ASP A 60 25.21 -6.77 -8.84
CA ASP A 60 26.67 -6.72 -8.70
C ASP A 60 27.09 -7.32 -7.35
N THR A 61 26.24 -7.17 -6.32
CA THR A 61 26.45 -7.72 -4.98
C THR A 61 25.24 -8.55 -4.52
N PRO A 62 25.03 -9.76 -5.07
CA PRO A 62 23.97 -10.64 -4.61
C PRO A 62 24.23 -11.06 -3.15
N HIS A 63 23.31 -10.69 -2.26
CA HIS A 63 23.28 -11.08 -0.84
C HIS A 63 22.06 -11.94 -0.54
#